data_AF-A0A2V8KYI3-F1
#
_entry.id   AF-A0A2V8KYI3-F1
#
_cell.length_a   1.000
_cell.length_b   1.000
_cell.length_c   1.000
_cell.angle_alpha   90.00
_cell.angle_beta   90.00
_cell.angle_gamma   90.00
#
_symmetry.space_group_name_H-M   'P 1'
#
loop_
_entity.id
_entity.type
_entity.pdbx_description
1 polymer ?
#
loop_
_entity_poly.entity_id
_entity_poly.type
_entity_poly.pdbx_seq_one_letter_code
_entity_poly.pdbx_strand_id
1 'polypeptide(L)'
;KIVFEQDLIRLFGRKVTLKADEEKMRNQLAERFRSLGLQVPSPDELITNLKLDRNSARKIIQLMVKENALVKISEDMLIHRAAVDKLIADVKALKSKNPKMGVGEFKDLTGVSRKFAIPLLEYLDRQRVTRRVGDERMIL
;
A
#
# COMPACT_ATOMS: atom_id res chain seq x y z
N LYS A 1 13.08 32.68 -45.52
CA LYS A 1 11.81 31.91 -45.59
C LYS A 1 11.86 30.90 -44.43
N ILE A 2 11.34 31.28 -43.26
CA ILE A 2 11.44 30.48 -42.03
C ILE A 2 10.03 29.94 -41.74
N VAL A 3 9.90 28.63 -41.73
CA VAL A 3 8.71 27.88 -41.32
C VAL A 3 9.22 26.89 -40.31
N PHE A 4 8.86 27.02 -39.04
CA PHE A 4 8.85 25.94 -38.02
C PHE A 4 8.62 26.59 -36.66
N GLU A 5 7.38 26.64 -36.16
CA GLU A 5 7.14 26.95 -34.73
C GLU A 5 5.72 26.67 -34.18
N GLN A 6 4.88 25.88 -34.87
CA GLN A 6 3.51 25.62 -34.37
C GLN A 6 3.32 24.21 -33.77
N ASP A 7 4.18 23.23 -34.06
CA ASP A 7 4.03 21.87 -33.54
C ASP A 7 4.71 21.62 -32.18
N LEU A 8 5.75 22.40 -31.84
CA LEU A 8 6.48 22.22 -30.58
C LEU A 8 5.64 22.58 -29.34
N ILE A 9 4.74 23.56 -29.46
CA ILE A 9 3.94 24.06 -28.32
C ILE A 9 2.85 23.06 -27.93
N ARG A 10 2.25 22.35 -28.90
CA ARG A 10 1.20 21.34 -28.63
C ARG A 10 1.74 20.08 -27.95
N LEU A 11 2.93 19.62 -28.36
CA LEU A 11 3.61 18.48 -27.73
C LEU A 11 4.07 18.82 -26.30
N PHE A 12 4.60 20.03 -26.09
CA PHE A 12 5.05 20.46 -24.77
C PHE A 12 3.87 20.63 -23.80
N GLY A 13 2.80 21.34 -24.21
CA GLY A 13 1.61 21.53 -23.37
C GLY A 13 0.93 20.21 -22.98
N ARG A 14 0.73 19.29 -23.95
CA ARG A 14 0.11 17.98 -23.67
C ARG A 14 0.96 17.10 -22.75
N LYS A 15 2.28 17.10 -22.91
CA LYS A 15 3.20 16.33 -22.05
C LYS A 15 3.26 16.88 -20.62
N VAL A 16 3.16 18.21 -20.46
CA VAL A 16 3.11 18.86 -19.14
C VAL A 16 1.77 18.57 -18.44
N THR A 17 0.63 18.67 -19.15
CA THR A 17 -0.69 18.36 -18.58
C THR A 17 -0.80 16.89 -18.15
N LEU A 18 -0.37 15.94 -19.00
CA LEU A 18 -0.40 14.52 -18.66
C LEU A 18 0.40 14.20 -17.40
N LYS A 19 1.60 14.79 -17.25
CA LYS A 19 2.41 14.61 -16.04
C LYS A 19 1.73 15.18 -14.80
N ALA A 20 1.12 16.36 -14.91
CA ALA A 20 0.39 16.97 -13.80
C ALA A 20 -0.83 16.13 -13.36
N ASP A 21 -1.54 15.54 -14.32
CA ASP A 21 -2.67 14.65 -14.04
C ASP A 21 -2.23 13.33 -13.38
N GLU A 22 -1.10 12.75 -13.83
CA GLU A 22 -0.49 11.57 -13.21
C GLU A 22 -0.01 11.86 -11.78
N GLU A 23 0.64 12.99 -11.54
CA GLU A 23 1.07 13.40 -10.20
C GLU A 23 -0.13 13.63 -9.26
N LYS A 24 -1.18 14.29 -9.76
CA LYS A 24 -2.42 14.47 -8.99
C LYS A 24 -3.06 13.13 -8.64
N MET A 25 -3.12 12.19 -9.59
CA MET A 25 -3.64 10.84 -9.35
C MET A 25 -2.78 10.07 -8.34
N ARG A 26 -1.45 10.17 -8.45
CA ARG A 26 -0.52 9.56 -7.49
C ARG A 26 -0.74 10.09 -6.07
N ASN A 27 -0.89 11.41 -5.92
CA ASN A 27 -1.15 12.02 -4.62
C ASN A 27 -2.50 11.57 -4.04
N GLN A 28 -3.54 11.52 -4.86
CA GLN A 28 -4.86 11.00 -4.44
C GLN A 28 -4.76 9.54 -3.99
N LEU A 29 -4.08 8.67 -4.75
CA LEU A 29 -3.88 7.28 -4.36
C LEU A 29 -3.09 7.18 -3.05
N ALA A 30 -1.97 7.91 -2.92
CA ALA A 30 -1.13 7.89 -1.73
C ALA A 30 -1.89 8.29 -0.46
N GLU A 31 -2.65 9.38 -0.51
CA GLU A 31 -3.49 9.81 0.61
C GLU A 31 -4.57 8.80 0.96
N ARG A 32 -5.17 8.15 -0.05
CA ARG A 32 -6.19 7.12 0.19
C ARG A 32 -5.61 5.88 0.85
N PHE A 33 -4.48 5.36 0.35
CA PHE A 33 -3.77 4.25 1.01
C PHE A 33 -3.35 4.61 2.43
N ARG A 34 -2.91 5.85 2.68
CA ARG A 34 -2.55 6.31 4.03
C ARG A 34 -3.76 6.37 4.97
N SER A 35 -4.89 6.91 4.48
CA SER A 35 -6.12 7.06 5.27
C SER A 35 -6.76 5.72 5.66
N LEU A 36 -6.62 4.69 4.81
CA LEU A 36 -7.18 3.36 5.04
C LEU A 36 -6.34 2.52 6.02
N GLY A 37 -5.09 2.92 6.27
CA GLY A 37 -4.18 2.26 7.20
C GLY A 37 -3.98 0.79 6.84
N LEU A 38 -4.36 -0.11 7.76
CA LEU A 38 -4.20 -1.55 7.60
C LEU A 38 -5.39 -2.25 6.91
N GLN A 39 -6.48 -1.54 6.65
CA GLN A 39 -7.74 -2.11 6.13
C GLN A 39 -7.99 -1.63 4.70
N VAL A 40 -7.03 -1.91 3.82
CA VAL A 40 -7.10 -1.48 2.43
C VAL A 40 -7.86 -2.52 1.61
N PRO A 41 -8.90 -2.13 0.84
CA PRO A 41 -9.58 -3.02 -0.10
C PRO A 41 -8.68 -3.34 -1.30
N SER A 42 -9.20 -4.11 -2.27
CA SER A 42 -8.40 -4.44 -3.44
C SER A 42 -8.05 -3.19 -4.25
N PRO A 43 -6.90 -3.17 -4.96
CA PRO A 43 -6.55 -2.05 -5.82
C PRO A 43 -7.64 -1.69 -6.83
N ASP A 44 -8.32 -2.69 -7.40
CA ASP A 44 -9.39 -2.47 -8.38
C ASP A 44 -10.65 -1.85 -7.76
N GLU A 45 -11.01 -2.24 -6.53
CA GLU A 45 -12.10 -1.63 -5.77
C GLU A 45 -11.77 -0.17 -5.43
N LEU A 46 -10.53 0.10 -5.00
CA LEU A 46 -10.06 1.45 -4.69
C LEU A 46 -10.07 2.36 -5.92
N ILE A 47 -9.60 1.88 -7.07
CA ILE A 47 -9.64 2.60 -8.36
C ILE A 47 -11.08 2.95 -8.74
N THR A 48 -12.00 1.98 -8.59
CA THR A 48 -13.42 2.16 -8.93
C THR A 48 -14.08 3.21 -8.03
N ASN A 49 -13.82 3.14 -6.72
CA ASN A 49 -14.34 4.09 -5.73
C ASN A 49 -13.85 5.52 -5.95
N LEU A 50 -12.62 5.68 -6.45
CA LEU A 50 -12.04 6.99 -6.78
C LEU A 50 -12.40 7.47 -8.18
N LYS A 51 -13.12 6.67 -8.97
CA LYS A 51 -13.49 6.98 -10.36
C LYS A 51 -12.28 7.36 -11.24
N LEU A 52 -11.14 6.69 -11.00
CA LEU A 52 -9.90 6.92 -11.74
C LEU A 52 -9.86 6.09 -13.02
N ASP A 53 -9.09 6.54 -14.02
CA ASP A 53 -8.77 5.71 -15.18
C ASP A 53 -7.99 4.46 -14.73
N ARG A 54 -8.53 3.28 -15.05
CA ARG A 54 -8.01 2.00 -14.55
C ARG A 54 -6.58 1.73 -15.04
N ASN A 55 -6.28 2.06 -16.29
CA ASN A 55 -4.97 1.76 -16.88
C ASN A 55 -3.88 2.66 -16.26
N SER A 56 -4.16 3.96 -16.15
CA SER A 56 -3.25 4.94 -15.57
C SER A 56 -3.05 4.69 -14.08
N ALA A 57 -4.14 4.44 -13.33
CA ALA A 57 -4.06 4.16 -11.89
C ALA A 57 -3.26 2.88 -11.60
N ARG A 58 -3.46 1.80 -12.37
CA ARG A 58 -2.66 0.57 -12.21
C ARG A 58 -1.17 0.80 -12.47
N LYS A 59 -0.81 1.58 -13.50
CA LYS A 59 0.60 1.95 -13.76
C LYS A 59 1.20 2.74 -12.60
N ILE A 60 0.46 3.71 -12.06
CA ILE A 60 0.91 4.53 -10.92
C ILE A 60 1.05 3.66 -9.67
N ILE A 61 0.10 2.78 -9.36
CA ILE A 61 0.19 1.85 -8.22
C ILE A 61 1.42 0.95 -8.37
N GLN A 62 1.67 0.40 -9.56
CA GLN A 62 2.86 -0.41 -9.82
C GLN A 62 4.15 0.39 -9.60
N LEU A 63 4.19 1.66 -10.02
CA LEU A 63 5.33 2.55 -9.74
C LEU A 63 5.51 2.76 -8.24
N MET A 64 4.44 3.06 -7.50
CA MET A 64 4.49 3.24 -6.05
C MET A 64 4.96 1.99 -5.30
N VAL A 65 4.65 0.78 -5.80
CA VAL A 65 5.19 -0.47 -5.27
C VAL A 65 6.69 -0.58 -5.57
N LYS A 66 7.13 -0.27 -6.79
CA LYS A 66 8.55 -0.28 -7.17
C LYS A 66 9.37 0.71 -6.34
N GLU A 67 8.79 1.86 -6.01
CA GLU A 67 9.38 2.91 -5.17
C GLU A 67 9.30 2.60 -3.66
N ASN A 68 8.80 1.42 -3.26
CA ASN A 68 8.58 1.03 -1.87
C ASN A 68 7.61 1.92 -1.06
N ALA A 69 6.86 2.80 -1.72
CA ALA A 69 5.82 3.60 -1.07
C ALA A 69 4.60 2.76 -0.69
N LEU A 70 4.30 1.73 -1.49
CA LEU A 70 3.31 0.69 -1.19
C LEU A 70 4.00 -0.66 -1.01
N VAL A 71 3.43 -1.47 -0.13
CA VAL A 71 3.93 -2.79 0.23
C VAL A 71 2.90 -3.83 -0.15
N LYS A 72 3.34 -4.85 -0.87
CA LYS A 72 2.49 -5.99 -1.21
C LYS A 72 2.37 -6.94 -0.01
N ILE A 73 1.19 -6.97 0.61
CA ILE A 73 0.87 -7.85 1.74
C ILE A 73 0.36 -9.20 1.22
N SER A 74 -0.48 -9.19 0.19
CA SER A 74 -0.92 -10.38 -0.55
C SER A 74 -1.16 -10.00 -2.01
N GLU A 75 -1.68 -10.91 -2.83
CA GLU A 75 -1.98 -10.61 -4.24
C GLU A 75 -2.96 -9.45 -4.40
N ASP A 76 -3.98 -9.40 -3.55
CA ASP A 76 -5.06 -8.41 -3.61
C ASP A 76 -4.97 -7.33 -2.53
N MET A 77 -3.85 -7.23 -1.80
CA MET A 77 -3.71 -6.29 -0.69
C MET A 77 -2.37 -5.54 -0.76
N LEU A 78 -2.49 -4.23 -0.96
CA LEU A 78 -1.38 -3.27 -0.90
C LEU A 78 -1.61 -2.32 0.27
N ILE A 79 -0.56 -2.02 1.03
CA ILE A 79 -0.62 -1.10 2.17
C ILE A 79 0.46 -0.02 2.04
N HIS A 80 0.18 1.19 2.50
CA HIS A 80 1.18 2.24 2.58
C HIS A 80 2.34 1.85 3.51
N ARG A 81 3.58 2.05 3.06
CA ARG A 81 4.81 1.70 3.79
C ARG A 81 4.81 2.11 5.26
N ALA A 82 4.51 3.38 5.53
CA ALA A 82 4.45 3.91 6.89
C ALA A 82 3.49 3.12 7.83
N ALA A 83 2.37 2.61 7.32
CA ALA A 83 1.44 1.83 8.14
C ALA A 83 2.00 0.43 8.45
N VAL A 84 2.71 -0.18 7.49
CA VAL A 84 3.41 -1.46 7.68
C VAL A 84 4.56 -1.33 8.67
N ASP A 85 5.36 -0.27 8.54
CA ASP A 85 6.51 -0.04 9.42
C ASP A 85 6.05 0.18 10.86
N LYS A 86 4.97 0.95 11.06
CA LYS A 86 4.31 1.11 12.36
C LYS A 86 3.83 -0.23 12.91
N LEU A 87 3.14 -1.03 12.11
CA LEU A 87 2.68 -2.36 12.52
C LEU A 87 3.83 -3.26 12.98
N ILE A 88 4.95 -3.28 12.25
CA ILE A 88 6.13 -4.07 12.61
C ILE A 88 6.71 -3.58 13.95
N ALA A 89 6.79 -2.27 14.16
CA ALA A 89 7.26 -1.69 15.42
C ALA A 89 6.35 -2.07 16.59
N ASP A 90 5.03 -1.94 16.42
CA ASP A 90 4.04 -2.28 17.45
C ASP A 90 4.11 -3.77 17.82
N VAL A 91 4.24 -4.66 16.84
CA VAL A 91 4.42 -6.11 17.06
C VAL A 91 5.72 -6.40 17.79
N LYS A 92 6.85 -5.80 17.39
CA LYS A 92 8.14 -6.02 18.06
C LYS A 92 8.14 -5.52 19.50
N ALA A 93 7.42 -4.43 19.80
CA ALA A 93 7.30 -3.90 21.15
C ALA A 93 6.62 -4.89 22.11
N LEU A 94 5.68 -5.71 21.61
CA LEU A 94 4.99 -6.73 22.41
C LEU A 94 5.92 -7.86 22.89
N LYS A 95 7.02 -8.14 22.17
CA LYS A 95 7.95 -9.24 22.49
C LYS A 95 8.45 -9.20 23.93
N SER A 96 8.71 -8.01 24.46
CA SER A 96 9.19 -7.81 25.83
C SER A 96 8.17 -8.20 26.91
N LYS A 97 6.88 -8.14 26.59
CA LYS A 97 5.77 -8.46 27.50
C LYS A 97 5.32 -9.91 27.33
N ASN A 98 5.10 -10.32 26.08
CA ASN A 98 4.73 -11.68 25.70
C ASN A 98 5.36 -11.98 24.33
N PRO A 99 6.28 -12.94 24.20
CA PRO A 99 6.88 -13.30 22.92
C PRO A 99 5.94 -14.13 22.04
N LYS A 100 4.78 -14.55 22.57
CA LYS A 100 3.73 -15.24 21.83
C LYS A 100 2.61 -14.27 21.48
N MET A 101 2.02 -14.48 20.31
CA MET A 101 0.90 -13.70 19.82
C MET A 101 -0.12 -14.59 19.13
N GLY A 102 -1.33 -14.64 19.69
CA GLY A 102 -2.48 -15.27 19.05
C GLY A 102 -3.13 -14.37 17.99
N VAL A 103 -4.01 -14.94 17.16
CA VAL A 103 -4.80 -14.14 16.19
C VAL A 103 -5.73 -13.15 16.89
N GLY A 104 -6.24 -13.49 18.08
CA GLY A 104 -7.07 -12.59 18.91
C GLY A 104 -6.29 -11.35 19.34
N GLU A 105 -5.15 -11.54 19.99
CA GLU A 105 -4.28 -10.44 20.44
C GLU A 105 -3.82 -9.54 19.29
N PHE A 106 -3.52 -10.12 18.11
CA PHE A 106 -3.19 -9.34 16.92
C PHE A 106 -4.34 -8.44 16.48
N LYS A 107 -5.58 -8.93 16.53
CA LYS A 107 -6.76 -8.13 16.21
C LYS A 107 -6.99 -7.04 17.24
N ASP A 108 -6.77 -7.32 18.53
CA ASP A 108 -6.92 -6.32 19.58
C ASP A 108 -5.86 -5.22 19.45
N LEU A 109 -4.63 -5.57 19.07
CA LEU A 109 -3.55 -4.62 18.78
C LEU A 109 -3.87 -3.70 17.60
N THR A 110 -4.41 -4.27 16.51
CA THR A 110 -4.49 -3.57 15.22
C THR A 110 -5.89 -3.03 14.90
N GLY A 111 -6.93 -3.51 15.59
CA GLY A 111 -8.33 -3.19 15.35
C GLY A 111 -8.88 -3.74 14.02
N VAL A 112 -8.14 -4.60 13.32
CA VAL A 112 -8.54 -5.06 11.97
C VAL A 112 -9.47 -6.27 12.02
N SER A 113 -10.33 -6.39 11.00
CA SER A 113 -11.16 -7.59 10.83
C SER A 113 -10.32 -8.83 10.46
N ARG A 114 -10.90 -10.04 10.61
CA ARG A 114 -10.22 -11.31 10.27
C ARG A 114 -9.76 -11.36 8.81
N LYS A 115 -10.51 -10.73 7.90
CA LYS A 115 -10.18 -10.61 6.47
C LYS A 115 -8.79 -10.00 6.26
N PHE A 116 -8.40 -9.01 7.08
CA PHE A 116 -7.12 -8.33 6.99
C PHE A 116 -6.07 -8.90 7.93
N ALA A 117 -6.48 -9.49 9.06
CA ALA A 117 -5.55 -10.04 10.05
C ALA A 117 -4.70 -11.18 9.48
N ILE A 118 -5.30 -12.14 8.77
CA ILE A 118 -4.56 -13.31 8.27
C ILE A 118 -3.47 -12.91 7.25
N PRO A 119 -3.76 -12.12 6.19
CA PRO A 119 -2.72 -11.68 5.25
C PRO A 119 -1.59 -10.88 5.91
N LEU A 120 -1.91 -10.02 6.88
CA LEU A 120 -0.91 -9.25 7.62
C LEU A 120 0.00 -10.16 8.44
N LEU A 121 -0.57 -11.12 9.16
CA LEU A 121 0.19 -12.08 9.94
C LEU A 121 1.10 -12.96 9.05
N GLU A 122 0.60 -13.44 7.92
CA GLU A 122 1.41 -14.16 6.93
C GLU A 122 2.52 -13.29 6.35
N TYR A 123 2.26 -12.01 6.10
CA TYR A 123 3.28 -11.07 5.68
C TYR A 123 4.38 -10.91 6.74
N LEU A 124 4.02 -10.74 8.02
CA LEU A 124 4.98 -10.65 9.12
C LEU A 124 5.81 -11.93 9.25
N ASP A 125 5.21 -13.10 9.01
CA ASP A 125 5.92 -14.38 8.98
C ASP A 125 6.95 -14.41 7.85
N ARG A 126 6.57 -13.99 6.63
CA ARG A 126 7.50 -13.89 5.48
C ARG A 126 8.62 -12.87 5.71
N GLN A 127 8.35 -11.80 6.44
CA GLN A 127 9.35 -10.80 6.82
C GLN A 127 10.21 -11.22 8.02
N ARG A 128 10.03 -12.43 8.56
CA ARG A 128 10.71 -12.93 9.76
C ARG A 128 10.55 -11.99 10.97
N VAL A 129 9.41 -11.31 11.06
CA VAL A 129 9.02 -10.56 12.26
C VAL A 129 8.33 -11.51 13.24
N THR A 130 7.57 -12.45 12.71
CA THR A 130 6.92 -13.51 13.46
C THR A 130 7.23 -14.89 12.86
N ARG A 131 6.91 -15.94 13.60
CA ARG A 131 6.92 -17.32 13.11
C ARG A 131 5.73 -18.06 13.67
N ARG A 132 4.90 -18.65 12.81
CA ARG A 132 3.79 -19.50 13.23
C ARG A 132 4.31 -20.78 13.93
N VAL A 133 3.76 -21.07 15.10
CA VAL A 133 3.99 -22.27 15.90
C VAL A 133 2.62 -22.77 16.39
N GLY A 134 2.08 -23.79 15.71
CA GLY A 134 0.71 -24.24 15.94
C GLY A 134 -0.32 -23.16 15.57
N ASP A 135 -1.15 -22.78 16.54
CA ASP A 135 -2.19 -21.76 16.40
C ASP A 135 -1.75 -20.35 16.82
N GLU A 136 -0.51 -20.22 17.32
CA GLU A 136 0.08 -18.96 17.75
C GLU A 136 1.25 -18.56 16.85
N ARG A 137 1.77 -17.35 17.09
CA ARG A 137 3.01 -16.86 16.50
C ARG A 137 4.00 -16.47 17.56
N MET A 138 5.26 -16.87 17.35
CA MET A 138 6.41 -16.38 18.10
C MET A 138 6.92 -15.11 17.45
N ILE A 139 7.15 -14.06 18.24
CA ILE A 139 7.77 -12.81 17.79
C ILE A 139 9.29 -13.00 17.79
N LEU A 140 9.93 -12.77 16.64
CA LEU A 140 11.35 -13.09 16.40
C LEU A 140 12.32 -12.00 16.86
#